data_AF-A0A959L358-F1
#
_entry.id   AF-A0A959L358-F1
#
_cell.length_a   1.000
_cell.length_b   1.000
_cell.length_c   1.000
_cell.angle_alpha   90.00
_cell.angle_beta   90.00
_cell.angle_gamma   90.00
#
_symmetry.space_group_name_H-M   'P 1'
#
loop_
_entity.id
_entity.type
_entity.pdbx_description
1 polymer ?
#
loop_
_entity_poly.entity_id
_entity_poly.type
_entity_poly.pdbx_seq_one_letter_code
_entity_poly.pdbx_strand_id
1 'polypeptide(L)'
;ANEDKFIKNGFYIVGGPTVEYGGFPEDFSGTTVNDGYFVPGVVQLPDGSYVENLGENNPIPYLPYVVSYPWQFATPSLFPSDFVKLREISLSYQLPRTALQKLAKIDNLSVSLFSRNIVLWTKADIGIDPERAFQAESSRDNRGTQFKQGIERYNLEPWVLPIGFKVDLTF
;
A
#
# COMPACT_ATOMS: atom_id res chain seq x y z
N ALA A 1 -23.82 -10.82 21.81
CA ALA A 1 -24.55 -10.60 20.52
C ALA A 1 -23.56 -10.04 19.50
N ASN A 2 -23.61 -10.44 18.22
CA ASN A 2 -22.63 -10.16 17.15
C ASN A 2 -21.31 -10.97 17.15
N GLU A 3 -21.22 -12.03 17.95
CA GLU A 3 -20.06 -12.94 17.94
C GLU A 3 -19.78 -13.48 16.53
N ASP A 4 -20.77 -14.05 15.85
CA ASP A 4 -20.65 -14.59 14.48
C ASP A 4 -20.21 -13.55 13.44
N LYS A 5 -20.39 -12.26 13.74
CA LYS A 5 -20.07 -11.16 12.84
C LYS A 5 -18.65 -10.66 13.05
N PHE A 6 -18.21 -10.57 14.30
CA PHE A 6 -17.00 -9.85 14.70
C PHE A 6 -15.88 -10.75 15.21
N ILE A 7 -16.21 -11.90 15.82
CA ILE A 7 -15.20 -12.88 16.22
C ILE A 7 -14.90 -13.77 15.02
N LYS A 8 -13.72 -13.56 14.43
CA LYS A 8 -13.17 -14.38 13.35
C LYS A 8 -11.80 -14.92 13.77
N ASN A 9 -11.29 -15.97 13.11
CA ASN A 9 -10.00 -16.59 13.43
C ASN A 9 -8.79 -15.68 13.16
N GLY A 10 -8.28 -14.97 14.17
CA GLY A 10 -7.15 -14.04 14.05
C GLY A 10 -7.35 -12.73 14.81
N PHE A 11 -6.41 -11.78 14.62
CA PHE A 11 -6.55 -10.42 15.14
C PHE A 11 -7.43 -9.61 14.18
N TYR A 12 -8.69 -9.41 14.55
CA TYR A 12 -9.62 -8.57 13.79
C TYR A 12 -9.88 -7.29 14.55
N ILE A 13 -9.79 -6.18 13.83
CA ILE A 13 -10.15 -4.86 14.32
C ILE A 13 -11.45 -4.47 13.64
N VAL A 14 -12.38 -3.89 14.39
CA VAL A 14 -13.63 -3.34 13.86
C VAL A 14 -13.62 -1.84 14.11
N GLY A 15 -13.65 -1.08 13.01
CA GLY A 15 -13.45 0.37 13.02
C GLY A 15 -12.61 0.81 11.82
N GLY A 16 -12.36 2.10 11.71
CA GLY A 16 -11.60 2.68 10.62
C GLY A 16 -11.10 4.10 10.92
N PRO A 17 -10.18 4.62 10.10
CA PRO A 17 -9.61 5.96 10.29
C PRO A 17 -10.57 7.11 9.98
N THR A 18 -11.72 6.84 9.35
CA THR A 18 -12.79 7.81 9.09
C THR A 18 -14.15 7.13 9.11
N VAL A 19 -15.24 7.93 9.15
CA VAL A 19 -16.63 7.43 9.02
C VAL A 19 -16.81 6.55 7.78
N GLU A 20 -16.22 6.94 6.64
CA GLU A 20 -16.32 6.19 5.38
C GLU A 20 -15.70 4.79 5.48
N TYR A 21 -14.62 4.67 6.25
CA TYR A 21 -13.97 3.39 6.53
C TYR A 21 -14.53 2.67 7.76
N GLY A 22 -15.66 3.13 8.32
CA GLY A 22 -16.33 2.49 9.46
C GLY A 22 -15.80 2.92 10.83
N GLY A 23 -15.17 4.08 10.93
CA GLY A 23 -14.69 4.67 12.19
C GLY A 23 -15.83 4.99 13.16
N PHE A 24 -15.63 4.59 14.41
CA PHE A 24 -16.56 4.89 15.51
C PHE A 24 -16.26 6.26 16.12
N PRO A 25 -17.23 6.91 16.77
CA PRO A 25 -16.97 8.13 17.53
C PRO A 25 -16.07 7.81 18.75
N GLU A 26 -14.94 8.52 18.84
CA GLU A 26 -13.96 8.43 19.93
C GLU A 26 -13.63 9.85 20.44
N ASP A 27 -13.32 10.01 21.73
CA ASP A 27 -13.07 11.31 22.37
C ASP A 27 -11.74 11.39 23.14
N PHE A 28 -10.79 10.51 22.84
CA PHE A 28 -9.47 10.40 23.46
C PHE A 28 -8.67 11.70 23.43
N SER A 29 -8.84 12.50 22.37
CA SER A 29 -8.18 13.81 22.19
C SER A 29 -8.97 14.97 22.83
N GLY A 30 -10.03 14.71 23.58
CA GLY A 30 -10.93 15.70 24.18
C GLY A 30 -11.91 16.36 23.20
N THR A 31 -11.91 15.94 21.94
CA THR A 31 -12.90 16.31 20.92
C THR A 31 -13.39 15.03 20.27
N THR A 32 -14.70 14.89 20.08
CA THR A 32 -15.26 13.72 19.40
C THR A 32 -14.89 13.72 17.93
N VAL A 33 -14.06 12.76 17.54
CA VAL A 33 -13.67 12.46 16.16
C VAL A 33 -14.17 11.05 15.79
N ASN A 34 -14.30 10.76 14.51
CA ASN A 34 -14.89 9.50 14.03
C ASN A 34 -13.82 8.61 13.37
N ASP A 35 -12.76 8.33 14.11
CA ASP A 35 -11.66 7.45 13.74
C ASP A 35 -11.43 6.35 14.80
N GLY A 36 -12.48 6.00 15.54
CA GLY A 36 -12.44 4.99 16.59
C GLY A 36 -12.45 3.55 16.08
N TYR A 37 -11.84 2.66 16.85
CA TYR A 37 -11.91 1.20 16.67
C TYR A 37 -12.08 0.46 17.99
N PHE A 38 -12.48 -0.81 17.90
CA PHE A 38 -12.38 -1.78 18.98
C PHE A 38 -11.90 -3.14 18.47
N VAL A 39 -11.40 -3.97 19.39
CA VAL A 39 -11.02 -5.36 19.12
C VAL A 39 -12.10 -6.28 19.67
N PRO A 40 -12.82 -7.03 18.82
CA PRO A 40 -13.85 -7.95 19.28
C PRO A 40 -13.29 -9.06 20.16
N GLY A 41 -14.00 -9.39 21.23
CA GLY A 41 -13.64 -10.50 22.10
C GLY A 41 -14.06 -10.27 23.55
N VAL A 42 -13.31 -10.84 24.48
CA VAL A 42 -13.53 -10.69 25.91
C VAL A 42 -12.37 -9.91 26.50
N VAL A 43 -12.69 -8.84 27.23
CA VAL A 43 -11.70 -7.98 27.88
C VAL A 43 -11.85 -8.07 29.39
N GLN A 44 -10.72 -8.08 30.08
CA GLN A 44 -10.70 -8.03 31.54
C GLN A 44 -10.78 -6.58 32.02
N LEU A 45 -11.70 -6.31 32.93
CA LEU A 45 -11.86 -5.03 33.60
C LEU A 45 -10.87 -4.89 34.78
N PRO A 46 -10.62 -3.67 35.28
CA PRO A 46 -9.69 -3.44 36.40
C PRO A 46 -10.05 -4.17 37.69
N ASP A 47 -11.33 -4.52 37.87
CA ASP A 47 -11.85 -5.30 39.00
C ASP A 47 -11.63 -6.81 38.86
N GLY A 48 -11.01 -7.25 37.75
CA GLY A 48 -10.72 -8.64 37.43
C GLY A 48 -11.88 -9.38 36.76
N SER A 49 -13.05 -8.75 36.61
CA SER A 49 -14.18 -9.32 35.88
C SER A 49 -13.94 -9.28 34.36
N TYR A 50 -14.70 -10.09 33.62
CA TYR A 50 -14.60 -10.16 32.17
C TYR A 50 -15.88 -9.66 31.53
N VAL A 51 -15.74 -8.92 30.44
CA VAL A 51 -16.88 -8.39 29.69
C VAL A 51 -16.67 -8.55 28.20
N GLU A 52 -17.78 -8.78 27.50
CA GLU A 52 -17.80 -8.87 26.04
C GLU A 52 -17.62 -7.48 25.41
N ASN A 53 -16.73 -7.41 24.43
CA ASN A 53 -16.48 -6.24 23.59
C ASN A 53 -16.94 -6.58 22.17
N LEU A 54 -18.24 -6.44 21.89
CA LEU A 54 -18.84 -6.81 20.59
C LEU A 54 -19.51 -5.62 19.87
N GLY A 55 -19.09 -4.39 20.21
CA GLY A 55 -19.56 -3.14 19.58
C GLY A 55 -20.95 -2.66 20.02
N GLU A 56 -21.71 -3.49 20.74
CA GLU A 56 -22.99 -3.11 21.35
C GLU A 56 -22.80 -2.96 22.86
N ASN A 57 -23.25 -1.84 23.45
CA ASN A 57 -23.06 -1.51 24.87
C ASN A 57 -21.63 -1.71 25.35
N ASN A 58 -20.67 -1.30 24.52
CA ASN A 58 -19.26 -1.53 24.78
C ASN A 58 -18.85 -0.83 26.10
N PRO A 59 -18.44 -1.57 27.13
CA PRO A 59 -18.02 -0.98 28.41
C PRO A 59 -16.66 -0.30 28.31
N ILE A 60 -15.99 -0.43 27.16
CA ILE A 60 -14.67 0.10 26.88
C ILE A 60 -14.81 1.20 25.83
N PRO A 61 -14.19 2.37 26.02
CA PRO A 61 -14.14 3.41 25.01
C PRO A 61 -13.52 2.90 23.70
N TYR A 62 -14.02 3.40 22.58
CA TYR A 62 -13.32 3.23 21.31
C TYR A 62 -11.95 3.91 21.38
N LEU A 63 -10.94 3.26 20.83
CA LEU A 63 -9.58 3.80 20.78
C LEU A 63 -9.32 4.44 19.42
N PRO A 64 -8.41 5.42 19.31
CA PRO A 64 -8.03 6.01 18.02
C PRO A 64 -7.43 4.97 17.07
N TYR A 65 -7.86 4.93 15.80
CA TYR A 65 -7.44 3.91 14.82
C TYR A 65 -5.92 3.84 14.62
N VAL A 66 -5.19 4.94 14.85
CA VAL A 66 -3.73 4.97 14.77
C VAL A 66 -3.03 3.98 15.71
N VAL A 67 -3.67 3.58 16.82
CA VAL A 67 -3.12 2.59 17.76
C VAL A 67 -3.71 1.18 17.56
N SER A 68 -4.41 0.93 16.45
CA SER A 68 -5.07 -0.36 16.17
C SER A 68 -4.13 -1.52 15.96
N TYR A 69 -2.93 -1.27 15.43
CA TYR A 69 -1.91 -2.29 15.19
C TYR A 69 -0.78 -2.16 16.23
N PRO A 70 -0.69 -3.06 17.22
CA PRO A 70 0.38 -3.03 18.20
C PRO A 70 1.74 -3.34 17.56
N TRP A 71 2.75 -2.51 17.86
CA TRP A 71 4.12 -2.69 17.35
C TRP A 71 4.79 -4.03 17.68
N GLN A 72 4.27 -4.76 18.68
CA GLN A 72 4.80 -6.05 19.12
C GLN A 72 4.38 -7.23 18.23
N PHE A 73 3.32 -7.06 17.42
CA PHE A 73 2.78 -8.11 16.58
C PHE A 73 2.80 -7.67 15.11
N ALA A 74 3.59 -8.35 14.28
CA ALA A 74 3.69 -8.04 12.85
C ALA A 74 2.60 -8.71 12.01
N THR A 75 2.00 -9.82 12.51
CA THR A 75 0.99 -10.61 11.80
C THR A 75 -0.17 -9.78 11.21
N PRO A 76 -0.80 -8.85 11.96
CA PRO A 76 -1.94 -8.11 11.43
C PRO A 76 -1.54 -7.05 10.39
N SER A 77 -0.25 -6.74 10.26
CA SER A 77 0.31 -5.82 9.24
C SER A 77 1.15 -6.56 8.19
N LEU A 78 1.02 -7.88 8.09
CA LEU A 78 1.72 -8.71 7.12
C LEU A 78 0.82 -9.03 5.94
N PHE A 79 1.26 -8.67 4.74
CA PHE A 79 0.51 -8.88 3.50
C PHE A 79 1.30 -9.77 2.53
N PRO A 80 0.62 -10.55 1.68
CA PRO A 80 1.30 -11.35 0.68
C PRO A 80 1.99 -10.45 -0.36
N SER A 81 3.24 -10.76 -0.67
CA SER A 81 4.04 -10.05 -1.68
C SER A 81 3.88 -10.64 -3.09
N ASP A 82 2.84 -11.43 -3.33
CA ASP A 82 2.58 -12.03 -4.65
C ASP A 82 1.99 -10.97 -5.60
N PHE A 83 2.64 -10.75 -6.74
CA PHE A 83 2.15 -9.80 -7.75
C PHE A 83 2.53 -10.20 -9.17
N VAL A 84 1.79 -9.63 -10.14
CA VAL A 84 2.12 -9.63 -11.57
C VAL A 84 2.12 -8.18 -12.03
N LYS A 85 3.11 -7.78 -12.85
CA LYS A 85 3.28 -6.39 -13.27
C LYS A 85 3.61 -6.29 -14.76
N LEU A 86 2.87 -5.43 -15.47
CA LEU A 86 3.24 -5.01 -16.81
C LEU A 86 4.32 -3.93 -16.71
N ARG A 87 5.59 -4.36 -16.69
CA ARG A 87 6.72 -3.47 -16.42
C ARG A 87 7.02 -2.49 -17.54
N GLU A 88 6.95 -2.94 -18.79
CA GLU A 88 7.41 -2.16 -19.93
C GLU A 88 6.67 -2.58 -21.19
N ILE A 89 6.29 -1.60 -22.00
CA ILE A 89 5.86 -1.78 -23.37
C ILE A 89 6.64 -0.81 -24.25
N SER A 90 7.07 -1.29 -25.42
CA SER A 90 7.70 -0.46 -26.43
C SER A 90 7.12 -0.81 -27.80
N LEU A 91 6.70 0.22 -28.53
CA LEU A 91 6.28 0.14 -29.91
C LEU A 91 7.30 0.91 -30.76
N SER A 92 8.01 0.18 -31.61
CA SER A 92 9.01 0.75 -32.51
C SER A 92 8.56 0.63 -33.96
N TYR A 93 8.68 1.72 -34.71
CA TYR A 93 8.44 1.75 -36.14
C TYR A 93 9.74 2.15 -36.85
N GLN A 94 10.18 1.32 -37.80
CA GLN A 94 11.32 1.60 -38.66
C GLN A 94 10.81 2.12 -39.99
N LEU A 95 11.29 3.29 -40.41
CA LEU A 95 10.84 3.86 -41.68
C LEU A 95 11.40 3.04 -42.86
N PRO A 96 10.59 2.80 -43.89
CA PRO A 96 11.05 2.09 -45.07
C PRO A 96 12.11 2.90 -45.82
N ARG A 97 13.14 2.22 -46.33
CA ARG A 97 14.28 2.85 -47.04
C ARG A 97 13.83 3.73 -48.22
N THR A 98 12.74 3.38 -48.89
CA THR A 98 12.17 4.16 -50.00
C THR A 98 11.70 5.56 -49.59
N ALA A 99 11.23 5.72 -48.34
CA ALA A 99 10.88 7.03 -47.80
C ALA A 99 12.13 7.82 -47.38
N LEU A 100 13.16 7.13 -46.88
CA LEU A 100 14.42 7.73 -46.43
C LEU A 100 15.32 8.20 -47.56
N GLN A 101 15.28 7.56 -48.73
CA GLN A 101 16.04 8.00 -49.91
C GLN A 101 15.75 9.44 -50.35
N LYS A 102 14.56 9.97 -50.05
CA LYS A 102 14.19 11.38 -50.31
C LYS A 102 14.84 12.36 -49.33
N LEU A 103 15.24 11.87 -48.16
CA LEU A 103 15.96 12.60 -47.11
C LEU A 103 17.44 12.25 -47.26
N ALA A 104 18.15 12.99 -48.11
CA ALA A 104 19.56 12.70 -48.41
C ALA A 104 20.40 12.57 -47.13
N LYS A 105 21.28 11.54 -47.08
CA LYS A 105 22.23 11.20 -46.00
C LYS A 105 21.67 10.48 -44.76
N ILE A 106 20.49 9.85 -44.81
CA ILE A 106 19.98 9.01 -43.71
C ILE A 106 19.88 7.55 -44.16
N ASP A 107 20.66 6.68 -43.53
CA ASP A 107 20.67 5.24 -43.79
C ASP A 107 19.55 4.50 -43.05
N ASN A 108 19.23 4.95 -41.84
CA ASN A 108 18.17 4.37 -41.03
C ASN A 108 17.52 5.40 -40.11
N LEU A 109 16.19 5.29 -39.96
CA LEU A 109 15.41 6.06 -38.99
C LEU A 109 14.40 5.15 -38.33
N SER A 110 14.41 5.09 -37.00
CA SER A 110 13.38 4.44 -36.20
C SER A 110 12.82 5.39 -35.16
N VAL A 111 11.50 5.37 -34.99
CA VAL A 111 10.80 6.09 -33.94
C VAL A 111 10.17 5.05 -33.02
N SER A 112 10.37 5.19 -31.72
CA SER A 112 9.79 4.31 -30.72
C SER A 112 9.01 5.10 -29.68
N LEU A 113 7.88 4.55 -29.26
CA LEU A 113 7.09 4.99 -28.11
C LEU A 113 7.22 3.92 -27.03
N PHE A 114 7.67 4.29 -25.84
CA PHE A 114 7.82 3.36 -24.73
C PHE A 114 7.15 3.89 -23.46
N SER A 115 6.71 2.98 -22.61
CA SER A 115 6.18 3.29 -21.29
C SER A 115 6.59 2.22 -20.29
N ARG A 116 6.68 2.59 -19.01
CA ARG A 116 7.12 1.71 -17.92
C ARG A 116 6.18 1.80 -16.73
N ASN A 117 6.14 0.75 -15.91
CA ASN A 117 5.25 0.61 -14.75
C ASN A 117 3.79 0.89 -15.13
N ILE A 118 3.22 0.04 -15.99
CA ILE A 118 1.92 0.32 -16.62
C ILE A 118 0.77 -0.10 -15.71
N VAL A 119 0.75 -1.38 -15.34
CA VAL A 119 -0.29 -1.96 -14.49
C VAL A 119 0.34 -2.92 -13.50
N LEU A 120 -0.20 -2.96 -12.28
CA LEU A 120 0.15 -3.89 -11.22
C LEU A 120 -1.11 -4.62 -10.75
N TRP A 121 -1.00 -5.94 -10.66
CA TRP A 121 -1.99 -6.80 -10.02
C TRP A 121 -1.33 -7.43 -8.78
N THR A 122 -1.85 -7.15 -7.59
CA THR A 122 -1.31 -7.70 -6.33
C THR A 122 -2.35 -8.58 -5.66
N LYS A 123 -1.87 -9.59 -4.93
CA LYS A 123 -2.75 -10.42 -4.08
C LYS A 123 -3.20 -9.68 -2.82
N ALA A 124 -2.40 -8.72 -2.34
CA ALA A 124 -2.71 -7.97 -1.13
C ALA A 124 -3.86 -6.97 -1.34
N ASP A 125 -4.04 -6.44 -2.56
CA ASP A 125 -5.09 -5.48 -2.92
C ASP A 125 -5.18 -4.23 -2.01
N ILE A 126 -4.05 -3.84 -1.41
CA ILE A 126 -3.92 -2.68 -0.51
C ILE A 126 -3.38 -1.43 -1.20
N GLY A 127 -3.31 -1.41 -2.53
CA GLY A 127 -2.79 -0.28 -3.30
C GLY A 127 -1.29 0.01 -3.08
N ILE A 128 -0.53 -0.96 -2.58
CA ILE A 128 0.92 -0.88 -2.39
C ILE A 128 1.62 -1.80 -3.40
N ASP A 129 2.64 -1.29 -4.07
CA ASP A 129 3.55 -2.07 -4.89
C ASP A 129 4.58 -2.80 -4.01
N PRO A 130 4.54 -4.14 -3.91
CA PRO A 130 5.46 -4.88 -3.04
C PRO A 130 6.94 -4.67 -3.39
N GLU A 131 7.24 -4.26 -4.63
CA GLU A 131 8.60 -3.95 -5.06
C GLU A 131 9.12 -2.61 -4.57
N ARG A 132 8.21 -1.73 -4.14
CA ARG A 132 8.52 -0.41 -3.59
C ARG A 132 8.42 -0.36 -2.08
N ALA A 133 7.96 -1.43 -1.44
CA ALA A 133 7.96 -1.58 0.00
C ALA A 133 9.40 -1.73 0.52
N PHE A 134 10.08 -0.61 0.75
CA PHE A 134 11.37 -0.59 1.41
C PHE A 134 11.52 0.65 2.30
N GLN A 135 12.23 0.49 3.41
CA GLN A 135 12.57 1.60 4.28
C GLN A 135 14.08 1.83 4.25
N ALA A 136 14.48 3.04 3.86
CA ALA A 136 15.84 3.51 4.07
C ALA A 136 16.01 3.86 5.56
N GLU A 137 16.89 3.13 6.25
CA GLU A 137 17.20 3.38 7.65
C GLU A 137 18.70 3.66 7.79
N SER A 138 19.04 4.77 8.43
CA SER A 138 20.42 5.06 8.83
C SER A 138 20.81 4.06 9.92
N SER A 139 21.82 3.23 9.65
CA SER A 139 22.30 2.26 10.64
C SER A 139 22.70 2.99 11.94
N ARG A 140 22.23 2.51 13.10
CA ARG A 140 22.73 2.94 14.42
C ARG A 140 24.21 2.62 14.62
N ASP A 141 24.74 1.62 13.91
CA ASP A 141 26.13 1.16 13.97
C ASP A 141 26.88 1.42 12.65
N ASN A 142 27.34 2.65 12.37
CA ASN A 142 28.38 3.04 11.40
C ASN A 142 28.44 2.36 9.99
N ARG A 143 27.40 1.66 9.53
CA ARG A 143 27.35 0.87 8.28
C ARG A 143 26.57 1.56 7.16
N GLY A 144 26.40 2.89 7.22
CA GLY A 144 25.69 3.66 6.21
C GLY A 144 24.17 3.44 6.21
N THR A 145 23.47 3.97 5.21
CA THR A 145 22.04 3.77 5.02
C THR A 145 21.76 2.37 4.50
N GLN A 146 20.98 1.57 5.25
CA GLN A 146 20.52 0.25 4.83
C GLN A 146 19.08 0.33 4.32
N PHE A 147 18.78 -0.37 3.23
CA PHE A 147 17.42 -0.51 2.72
C PHE A 147 16.82 -1.81 3.27
N LYS A 148 15.85 -1.68 4.17
CA LYS A 148 15.06 -2.83 4.66
C LYS A 148 13.91 -3.08 3.69
N GLN A 149 14.03 -4.12 2.89
CA GLN A 149 12.98 -4.54 1.96
C GLN A 149 11.81 -5.20 2.71
N GLY A 150 10.59 -5.03 2.19
CA GLY A 150 9.35 -5.59 2.74
C GLY A 150 8.69 -4.75 3.83
N ILE A 151 9.19 -3.52 4.09
CA ILE A 151 8.60 -2.60 5.05
C ILE A 151 8.12 -1.36 4.30
N GLU A 152 6.82 -1.09 4.37
CA GLU A 152 6.20 0.13 3.86
C GLU A 152 5.43 0.79 5.02
N ARG A 153 5.65 2.10 5.25
CA ARG A 153 5.09 2.77 6.44
C ARG A 153 4.03 3.82 6.16
N TYR A 154 3.91 4.34 4.93
CA TYR A 154 3.01 5.47 4.68
C TYR A 154 2.47 5.56 3.24
N ASN A 155 2.76 4.58 2.38
CA ASN A 155 2.34 4.54 0.97
C ASN A 155 2.55 5.88 0.26
N LEU A 156 3.72 6.50 0.47
CA LEU A 156 3.98 7.89 0.04
C LEU A 156 4.34 7.99 -1.44
N GLU A 157 4.56 6.87 -2.11
CA GLU A 157 5.04 6.85 -3.48
C GLU A 157 3.86 6.69 -4.45
N PRO A 158 3.42 7.77 -5.12
CA PRO A 158 2.34 7.66 -6.09
C PRO A 158 2.75 6.76 -7.26
N TRP A 159 1.77 6.11 -7.87
CA TRP A 159 1.97 5.39 -9.11
C TRP A 159 2.32 6.38 -10.22
N VAL A 160 3.46 6.17 -10.88
CA VAL A 160 3.93 7.02 -12.00
C VAL A 160 3.98 6.18 -13.27
N LEU A 161 3.25 6.63 -14.29
CA LEU A 161 3.25 6.05 -15.64
C LEU A 161 4.05 6.95 -16.60
N PRO A 162 5.38 6.83 -16.67
CA PRO A 162 6.17 7.58 -17.65
C PRO A 162 5.84 7.12 -19.08
N ILE A 163 5.72 8.09 -19.98
CA ILE A 163 5.60 7.88 -21.43
C ILE A 163 6.78 8.58 -22.08
N GLY A 164 7.53 7.86 -22.92
CA GLY A 164 8.74 8.35 -23.56
C GLY A 164 8.75 8.07 -25.06
N PHE A 165 9.44 8.95 -25.79
CA PHE A 165 9.70 8.79 -27.22
C PHE A 165 11.19 8.65 -27.44
N LYS A 166 11.58 7.77 -28.38
CA LYS A 166 12.96 7.57 -28.79
C LYS A 166 13.04 7.70 -30.30
N VAL A 167 14.06 8.40 -30.78
CA VAL A 167 14.39 8.51 -32.21
C VAL A 167 15.81 8.00 -32.39
N ASP A 168 15.95 6.94 -33.20
CA ASP A 168 17.23 6.36 -33.58
C ASP A 168 17.54 6.72 -35.03
N LEU A 169 18.70 7.34 -35.26
CA LEU A 169 19.14 7.82 -36.57
C LEU A 169 20.52 7.25 -36.90
N THR A 170 20.70 6.77 -38.12
CA THR A 170 21.98 6.30 -38.65
C THR A 170 22.24 7.00 -39.98
N PHE A 171 23.49 7.46 -40.18
CA PHE A 171 23.95 8.20 -41.35
C PHE A 171 25.00 7.41 -42.13
#